data_AF-A0A227J378-F1
#
_entry.id   AF-A0A227J378-F1
#
_cell.length_a   1.000
_cell.length_b   1.000
_cell.length_c   1.000
_cell.angle_alpha   90.00
_cell.angle_beta   90.00
_cell.angle_gamma   90.00
#
_symmetry.space_group_name_H-M   'P 1'
#
loop_
_entity.id
_entity.type
_entity.pdbx_description
1 polymer ?
#
loop_
_entity_poly.entity_id
_entity_poly.type
_entity_poly.pdbx_seq_one_letter_code
_entity_poly.pdbx_strand_id
1 'polypeptide(L)'
;AAWTEWLPVRENTFSNMLIYRQFSFGNLVNLMMLDTRLVGRDKPLDYFSLSAPTMEAIGGLVAQSRSADRELLGTEQLAWLMNEFNTHDAKWNVLGQQVLMSRMELP
;
A
#
# COMPACT_ATOMS: atom_id res chain seq x y z
N ALA A 1 11.13 -5.41 -16.24
CA ALA A 1 11.18 -6.47 -15.22
C ALA A 1 10.40 -7.65 -15.77
N ALA A 2 10.69 -8.91 -15.38
CA ALA A 2 9.95 -10.07 -15.93
C ALA A 2 8.41 -9.88 -15.86
N TRP A 3 7.91 -9.26 -14.80
CA TRP A 3 6.47 -8.92 -14.69
C TRP A 3 5.91 -8.09 -15.88
N THR A 4 6.65 -7.11 -16.41
CA THR A 4 6.20 -6.29 -17.56
C THR A 4 6.25 -7.05 -18.89
N GLU A 5 7.12 -8.06 -19.00
CA GLU A 5 7.30 -8.85 -20.22
C GLU A 5 6.21 -9.91 -20.40
N TRP A 6 5.65 -10.41 -19.30
CA TRP A 6 4.75 -11.57 -19.28
C TRP A 6 3.29 -11.24 -18.98
N LEU A 7 2.97 -9.99 -18.64
CA LEU A 7 1.60 -9.53 -18.40
C LEU A 7 1.18 -8.45 -19.38
N PRO A 8 -0.12 -8.34 -19.71
CA PRO A 8 -0.64 -7.32 -20.62
C PRO A 8 -0.72 -5.96 -19.92
N VAL A 9 0.42 -5.34 -19.66
CA VAL A 9 0.55 -4.05 -18.98
C VAL A 9 1.29 -3.07 -19.87
N ARG A 10 0.96 -1.79 -19.75
CA ARG A 10 1.74 -0.74 -20.40
C ARG A 10 3.00 -0.52 -19.60
N GLU A 11 4.13 -0.38 -20.29
CA GLU A 11 5.38 0.01 -19.65
C GLU A 11 5.26 1.45 -19.13
N ASN A 12 5.75 1.67 -17.91
CA ASN A 12 5.89 2.99 -17.34
C ASN A 12 7.28 3.53 -17.73
N THR A 13 7.29 4.65 -18.46
CA THR A 13 8.48 5.27 -19.01
C THR A 13 9.43 5.84 -17.96
N PHE A 14 8.93 6.12 -16.74
CA PHE A 14 9.76 6.59 -15.64
C PHE A 14 10.45 5.43 -14.91
N SER A 15 9.75 4.31 -14.73
CA SER A 15 10.31 3.11 -14.10
C SER A 15 9.44 1.90 -14.35
N ASN A 16 10.04 0.80 -14.81
CA ASN A 16 9.36 -0.49 -14.99
C ASN A 16 8.97 -1.19 -13.67
N MET A 17 9.31 -0.61 -12.52
CA MET A 17 8.93 -1.11 -11.19
C MET A 17 7.74 -0.36 -10.59
N LEU A 18 7.39 0.83 -11.12
CA LEU A 18 6.26 1.61 -10.62
C LEU A 18 4.96 1.16 -11.30
N ILE A 19 4.14 0.43 -10.54
CA ILE A 19 2.93 -0.23 -11.09
C ILE A 19 1.61 0.40 -10.65
N TYR A 20 1.62 1.36 -9.71
CA TYR A 20 0.38 2.03 -9.30
C TYR A 20 -0.16 2.92 -10.42
N ARG A 21 -1.49 2.95 -10.56
CA ARG A 21 -2.17 3.55 -11.72
C ARG A 21 -3.65 3.73 -11.46
N GLN A 22 -4.28 4.59 -12.25
CA GLN A 22 -5.69 4.94 -12.14
C GLN A 22 -6.45 4.55 -13.42
N PHE A 23 -7.72 4.17 -13.28
CA PHE A 23 -8.65 3.95 -14.37
C PHE A 23 -10.00 4.59 -14.09
N SER A 24 -10.50 5.39 -15.03
CA SER A 24 -11.86 5.96 -15.00
C SER A 24 -12.83 5.13 -15.84
N PHE A 25 -13.90 4.65 -15.22
CA PHE A 25 -15.04 4.02 -15.90
C PHE A 25 -16.19 5.01 -15.97
N GLY A 26 -16.12 5.94 -16.93
CA GLY A 26 -17.04 7.07 -17.04
C GLY A 26 -17.04 7.89 -15.74
N ASN A 27 -18.23 8.20 -15.25
CA ASN A 27 -18.44 8.81 -13.93
C ASN A 27 -18.88 7.80 -12.85
N LEU A 28 -18.80 6.49 -13.14
CA LEU A 28 -19.29 5.46 -12.21
C LEU A 28 -18.20 5.01 -11.24
N VAL A 29 -17.03 4.63 -11.74
CA VAL A 29 -15.93 4.10 -10.92
C VAL A 29 -14.62 4.82 -11.24
N ASN A 30 -13.97 5.30 -10.18
CA ASN A 30 -12.56 5.66 -10.15
C ASN A 30 -11.79 4.52 -9.47
N LEU A 31 -11.08 3.70 -10.26
CA LEU A 31 -10.31 2.58 -9.77
C LEU A 31 -8.83 2.99 -9.63
N MET A 32 -8.37 3.09 -8.38
CA MET A 32 -6.98 3.41 -8.04
C MET A 32 -6.26 2.13 -7.61
N MET A 33 -5.39 1.62 -8.47
CA MET A 33 -4.56 0.45 -8.20
C MET A 33 -3.29 0.88 -7.47
N LEU A 34 -3.10 0.41 -6.23
CA LEU A 34 -1.96 0.73 -5.37
C LEU A 34 -0.84 -0.31 -5.49
N ASP A 35 0.37 0.11 -5.14
CA ASP A 35 1.52 -0.77 -4.88
C ASP A 35 1.91 -0.66 -3.41
N THR A 36 1.56 -1.69 -2.63
CA THR A 36 1.87 -1.76 -1.19
C THR A 36 3.09 -2.64 -0.90
N ARG A 37 4.01 -2.78 -1.85
CA ARG A 37 5.16 -3.69 -1.76
C ARG A 37 6.50 -3.00 -1.98
N LEU A 38 6.65 -2.23 -3.05
CA LEU A 38 7.99 -1.83 -3.52
C LEU A 38 8.33 -0.35 -3.35
N VAL A 39 7.34 0.54 -3.35
CA VAL A 39 7.61 2.00 -3.44
C VAL A 39 8.06 2.58 -2.10
N GLY A 40 7.25 2.46 -1.06
CA GLY A 40 7.50 3.10 0.23
C GLY A 40 7.01 2.31 1.43
N ARG A 41 6.99 0.98 1.30
CA ARG A 41 6.62 0.11 2.41
C ARG A 41 7.81 -0.12 3.33
N ASP A 42 7.61 0.17 4.61
CA ASP A 42 8.59 -0.19 5.62
C ASP A 42 8.74 -1.70 5.80
N LYS A 43 9.93 -2.08 6.28
CA LYS A 43 10.22 -3.46 6.65
C LYS A 43 9.11 -4.00 7.57
N PRO A 44 8.54 -5.18 7.27
CA PRO A 44 7.61 -5.84 8.17
C PRO A 44 8.26 -6.09 9.53
N LEU A 45 7.48 -5.95 10.61
CA LEU A 45 7.93 -6.33 11.93
C LEU A 45 8.06 -7.85 12.01
N ASP A 46 9.12 -8.31 12.67
CA ASP A 46 9.33 -9.72 12.94
C ASP A 46 8.75 -10.07 14.32
N TYR A 47 7.48 -10.48 14.33
CA TYR A 47 6.76 -10.84 15.55
C TYR A 47 7.31 -12.10 16.23
N PHE A 48 8.05 -12.94 15.51
CA PHE A 48 8.60 -14.21 16.02
C PHE A 48 10.05 -14.09 16.49
N SER A 49 10.69 -12.93 16.28
CA SER A 49 12.07 -12.67 16.70
C SER A 49 12.26 -12.52 18.21
N LEU A 50 11.17 -12.42 18.99
CA LEU A 50 11.27 -12.28 20.45
C LEU A 50 11.80 -13.56 21.10
N SER A 51 13.01 -13.49 21.66
CA SER A 51 13.63 -14.60 22.38
C SER A 51 12.88 -14.98 23.67
N ALA A 52 12.17 -14.04 24.28
CA ALA A 52 11.25 -14.28 25.40
C ALA A 52 10.05 -13.30 25.30
N PRO A 53 8.79 -13.79 25.28
CA PRO A 53 7.61 -12.96 25.11
C PRO A 53 7.16 -12.32 26.43
N THR A 54 8.00 -11.46 27.01
CA THR A 54 7.60 -10.68 28.19
C THR A 54 6.53 -9.65 27.81
N MET A 55 5.71 -9.24 28.78
CA MET A 55 4.66 -8.24 28.54
C MET A 55 5.23 -6.91 28.03
N GLU A 56 6.43 -6.53 28.49
CA GLU A 56 7.15 -5.36 28.01
C GLU A 56 7.59 -5.50 26.55
N ALA A 57 8.17 -6.65 26.17
CA ALA A 57 8.60 -6.90 24.80
C ALA A 57 7.42 -6.92 23.81
N ILE A 58 6.32 -7.55 24.21
CA ILE A 58 5.07 -7.55 23.43
C ILE A 58 4.54 -6.12 23.31
N GLY A 59 4.49 -5.37 24.41
CA GLY A 59 4.07 -3.96 24.40
C GLY A 59 4.92 -3.10 23.46
N GLY A 60 6.23 -3.33 23.42
CA GLY A 60 7.16 -2.68 22.49
C GLY A 60 6.85 -2.99 21.03
N LEU A 61 6.58 -4.25 20.67
CA LEU A 61 6.18 -4.62 19.30
C LEU A 61 4.84 -3.99 18.89
N VAL A 62 3.86 -3.99 19.80
CA VAL A 62 2.57 -3.35 19.55
C VAL A 62 2.76 -1.85 19.31
N ALA A 63 3.58 -1.18 20.13
CA ALA A 63 3.90 0.23 19.95
C ALA A 63 4.59 0.50 18.60
N GLN A 64 5.58 -0.31 18.21
CA GLN A 64 6.23 -0.20 16.89
C GLN A 64 5.24 -0.41 15.74
N SER A 65 4.32 -1.38 15.87
CA SER A 65 3.32 -1.66 14.83
C SER A 65 2.38 -0.48 14.59
N ARG A 66 2.15 0.33 15.63
CA ARG A 66 1.27 1.50 15.65
C ARG A 66 2.04 2.83 15.54
N SER A 67 3.34 2.78 15.27
CA SER A 67 4.15 3.99 15.09
C SER A 67 3.62 4.80 13.91
N ALA A 68 3.46 6.12 14.13
CA ALA A 68 3.01 7.05 13.09
C ALA A 68 4.07 7.25 11.99
N ASP A 69 5.32 6.91 12.26
CA ASP A 69 6.44 7.03 11.31
C ASP A 69 6.47 5.88 10.30
N ARG A 70 5.58 4.88 10.44
CA ARG A 70 5.57 3.72 9.54
C ARG A 70 4.73 3.96 8.31
N GLU A 71 5.32 3.69 7.15
CA GLU A 71 4.70 3.91 5.85
C GLU A 71 4.38 2.58 5.12
N LEU A 72 3.27 2.58 4.38
CA LEU A 72 2.89 1.49 3.48
C LEU A 72 3.05 1.87 2.00
N LEU A 73 2.67 3.11 1.66
CA LEU A 73 2.67 3.62 0.28
C LEU A 73 3.91 4.47 -0.03
N GLY A 74 4.53 5.05 1.00
CA GLY A 74 5.47 6.15 0.81
C GLY A 74 4.78 7.49 0.56
N THR A 75 5.52 8.58 0.75
CA THR A 75 5.00 9.95 0.58
C THR A 75 4.50 10.23 -0.84
N GLU A 76 5.24 9.82 -1.88
CA GLU A 76 4.91 10.14 -3.28
C GLU A 76 3.61 9.48 -3.73
N GLN A 77 3.45 8.17 -3.48
CA GLN A 77 2.25 7.45 -3.87
C GLN A 77 1.04 7.87 -3.03
N LEU A 78 1.23 8.21 -1.75
CA LEU A 78 0.15 8.76 -0.93
C LEU A 78 -0.33 10.12 -1.46
N ALA A 79 0.59 11.02 -1.82
CA ALA A 79 0.26 12.30 -2.41
C ALA A 79 -0.49 12.13 -3.74
N TRP A 80 -0.01 11.22 -4.60
CA TRP A 80 -0.70 10.84 -5.84
C TRP A 80 -2.12 10.31 -5.56
N LEU A 81 -2.28 9.38 -4.62
CA LEU A 81 -3.58 8.81 -4.27
C LEU A 81 -4.56 9.89 -3.80
N MET A 82 -4.11 10.80 -2.95
CA MET A 82 -4.93 11.91 -2.48
C MET A 82 -5.32 12.85 -3.64
N ASN A 83 -4.42 13.08 -4.59
CA ASN A 83 -4.74 13.85 -5.79
C ASN A 83 -5.81 13.16 -6.63
N GLU A 84 -5.64 11.87 -6.96
CA GLU A 84 -6.59 11.12 -7.77
C GLU A 84 -7.96 11.03 -7.11
N PHE A 85 -8.00 10.87 -5.79
CA PHE A 85 -9.24 10.82 -5.02
C PHE A 85 -10.00 12.16 -5.04
N ASN A 86 -9.29 13.28 -4.94
CA ASN A 86 -9.92 14.61 -4.86
C ASN A 86 -10.27 15.21 -6.23
N THR A 87 -9.62 14.77 -7.30
CA THR A 87 -9.80 15.33 -8.65
C THR A 87 -10.84 14.60 -9.50
N HIS A 88 -11.27 13.39 -9.09
CA HIS A 88 -12.22 12.57 -9.83
C HIS A 88 -13.61 12.55 -9.20
N ASP A 89 -14.62 12.98 -9.95
CA ASP A 89 -16.04 13.00 -9.53
C ASP A 89 -16.78 11.71 -9.91
N ALA A 90 -16.21 10.56 -9.56
CA ALA A 90 -16.86 9.27 -9.78
C ALA A 90 -17.81 8.92 -8.64
N LYS A 91 -18.89 8.19 -8.92
CA LYS A 91 -19.82 7.69 -7.90
C LYS A 91 -19.13 6.78 -6.87
N TRP A 92 -18.18 5.98 -7.32
CA TRP A 92 -17.43 5.04 -6.48
C TRP A 92 -15.93 5.24 -6.64
N ASN A 93 -15.25 5.43 -5.52
CA ASN A 93 -13.79 5.35 -5.43
C ASN A 93 -13.41 3.95 -4.93
N VAL A 94 -12.64 3.21 -5.72
CA VAL A 94 -12.25 1.82 -5.43
C VAL A 94 -10.73 1.72 -5.35
N LEU A 95 -10.22 1.18 -4.24
CA LEU A 95 -8.80 0.90 -4.06
C LEU A 95 -8.50 -0.56 -4.40
N GLY A 96 -7.74 -0.80 -5.47
CA GLY A 96 -7.20 -2.11 -5.78
C GLY A 96 -5.83 -2.29 -5.12
N GLN A 97 -5.72 -3.19 -4.15
CA GLN A 97 -4.52 -3.31 -3.32
C GLN A 97 -4.32 -4.75 -2.76
N GLN A 98 -3.13 -5.05 -2.23
CA GLN A 98 -2.66 -6.41 -1.93
C GLN A 98 -2.82 -6.88 -0.47
N VAL A 99 -3.17 -6.00 0.46
CA VAL A 99 -3.21 -6.25 1.91
C VAL A 99 -4.63 -6.21 2.48
N LEU A 100 -4.81 -6.68 3.72
CA LEU A 100 -6.10 -6.55 4.42
C LEU A 100 -6.23 -5.13 4.99
N MET A 101 -7.38 -4.48 4.77
CA MET A 101 -7.63 -3.12 5.24
C MET A 101 -8.57 -3.05 6.46
N SER A 102 -9.36 -4.10 6.70
CA SER A 102 -10.21 -4.16 7.88
C SER A 102 -9.36 -4.25 9.15
N ARG A 103 -9.86 -3.67 10.25
CA ARG A 103 -9.21 -3.80 11.55
C ARG A 103 -9.01 -5.26 11.93
N MET A 104 -7.78 -5.61 12.24
CA MET A 104 -7.37 -6.91 12.76
C MET A 104 -6.43 -6.68 13.93
N GLU A 105 -6.63 -7.40 15.03
CA GLU A 105 -5.68 -7.37 16.14
C GLU A 105 -4.49 -8.27 15.81
N LEU A 106 -3.33 -7.97 16.40
CA LEU A 106 -2.14 -8.81 16.21
C LEU A 106 -2.40 -10.21 16.81
N PRO A 107 -1.96 -11.29 16.14
CA PRO A 107 -2.08 -12.66 16.65
C PRO A 107 -1.38 -12.86 17.99
#